data_AF-A0A9W7HDD9-F1
#
_entry.id   AF-A0A9W7HDD9-F1
#
_cell.length_a   1.000
_cell.length_b   1.000
_cell.length_c   1.000
_cell.angle_alpha   90.00
_cell.angle_beta   90.00
_cell.angle_gamma   90.00
#
_symmetry.space_group_name_H-M   'P 1'
#
loop_
_entity.id
_entity.type
_entity.pdbx_description
1 polymer ?
#
loop_
_entity_poly.entity_id
_entity_poly.type
_entity_poly.pdbx_seq_one_letter_code
_entity_poly.pdbx_strand_id
1 'polypeptide(L)'
;MKIFLFFLYLSLSSSNVVVVHVLCTVENPFTAKASLIRYWNNHISNTLPKPPFLVAKASPLNAVDLAKLTNLADHNSLSSHIGEFCSLADLFCLLQEDSESSEIDVVAKGNKDASFAVYFSKSFKGYGKARRGGVDSFKNYSDGLNTPNESFKKYSGGSNGHGEEFTSYAKDANVAIDNFTNYGSGATGGAGGFNNYQERVNVPNLRFTSYDSNGSNHKLSFSSYSSETNSGSQAFVNYGKKGKSVPAEFTSYSDNANTIGSSFTGYGVLGNAANDSFKAYGDSGNNPHNNFKTYGLASELGIDSFTSYRDSANVGDDSFQSYARDSDSGKVNFVNYGKTFNVGNSTFKEYGKGSTGSTTVGFKLYDLARSFVDYAKKGVSFAGYSNSSSKETAPLPLPTSGISINRWVEPGKFFRESALKQGNVMVMPDIVDKMPRRSFLPRGISSKLPFSTSRLSELKEIFGSSMEPVLVNALAECERPASRGETKRCVGSVEDMIDFANSVLGHNVRVRTTENVKGSKQEIVIGEVKGINGGEVTESVSCHQSLYPYLLYYCHSVPKVRVYEADILDVKSKSKINHGVAICHLDTSAWSPTHGAFVALRSNPGRIEVCHWIFENDMTWTIAD
;
A
#
# COMPACT_ATOMS: atom_id res chain seq x y z
N MET A 1 -61.05 53.03 59.34
CA MET A 1 -59.82 52.26 59.64
C MET A 1 -60.11 50.80 59.32
N LYS A 2 -59.69 50.32 58.14
CA LYS A 2 -59.91 48.94 57.70
C LYS A 2 -58.55 48.35 57.32
N ILE A 3 -58.16 47.33 58.08
CA ILE A 3 -56.96 46.51 57.92
C ILE A 3 -57.25 45.49 56.81
N PHE A 4 -56.39 45.42 55.79
CA PHE A 4 -56.40 44.34 54.80
C PHE A 4 -55.28 43.35 55.17
N LEU A 5 -55.67 42.16 55.64
CA LEU A 5 -54.80 40.98 55.70
C LEU A 5 -54.87 40.26 54.34
N PHE A 6 -53.72 40.08 53.69
CA PHE A 6 -53.58 39.19 52.53
C PHE A 6 -53.04 37.84 53.00
N PHE A 7 -53.82 36.77 52.77
CA PHE A 7 -53.42 35.38 53.02
C PHE A 7 -52.51 34.87 51.90
N LEU A 8 -51.33 34.35 52.25
CA LEU A 8 -50.47 33.57 51.36
C LEU A 8 -51.01 32.11 51.33
N TYR A 9 -51.42 31.63 50.16
CA TYR A 9 -51.70 30.21 49.94
C TYR A 9 -50.41 29.50 49.50
N LEU A 10 -49.92 28.57 50.32
CA LEU A 10 -48.90 27.58 49.93
C LEU A 10 -49.56 26.52 49.04
N SER A 11 -49.12 26.38 47.79
CA SER A 11 -49.37 25.20 46.95
C SER A 11 -48.17 24.26 47.02
N LEU A 12 -48.35 23.10 47.66
CA LEU A 12 -47.41 21.98 47.63
C LEU A 12 -47.50 21.31 46.25
N SER A 13 -46.44 21.37 45.45
CA SER A 13 -46.28 20.55 44.25
C SER A 13 -45.66 19.20 44.64
N SER A 14 -46.38 18.12 44.37
CA SER A 14 -45.90 16.74 44.48
C SER A 14 -44.98 16.42 43.30
N SER A 15 -43.66 16.48 43.53
CA SER A 15 -42.67 15.95 42.60
C SER A 15 -42.60 14.42 42.72
N ASN A 16 -43.14 13.70 41.74
CA ASN A 16 -42.86 12.27 41.56
C ASN A 16 -41.37 12.11 41.22
N VAL A 17 -40.59 11.61 42.17
CA VAL A 17 -39.21 11.18 41.92
C VAL A 17 -39.29 9.86 41.15
N VAL A 18 -39.11 9.94 39.83
CA VAL A 18 -38.79 8.75 39.03
C VAL A 18 -37.32 8.43 39.29
N VAL A 19 -37.08 7.49 40.20
CA VAL A 19 -35.78 6.84 40.32
C VAL A 19 -35.58 6.01 39.07
N VAL A 20 -34.85 6.56 38.10
CA VAL A 20 -34.31 5.75 36.99
C VAL A 20 -33.22 4.88 37.61
N HIS A 21 -33.57 3.65 37.96
CA HIS A 21 -32.57 2.60 38.13
C HIS A 21 -31.89 2.40 36.78
N VAL A 22 -30.72 3.02 36.61
CA VAL A 22 -29.76 2.59 35.60
C VAL A 22 -29.38 1.18 35.98
N LEU A 23 -30.01 0.20 35.34
CA LEU A 23 -29.50 -1.16 35.27
C LEU A 23 -28.15 -1.07 34.53
N CYS A 24 -27.07 -0.84 35.28
CA CYS A 24 -25.75 -1.23 34.83
C CYS A 24 -25.83 -2.73 34.56
N THR A 25 -25.95 -3.12 33.29
CA THR A 25 -25.62 -4.47 32.90
C THR A 25 -24.18 -4.69 33.33
N VAL A 26 -23.97 -5.55 34.32
CA VAL A 26 -22.63 -5.95 34.73
C VAL A 26 -22.04 -6.68 33.52
N GLU A 27 -21.23 -5.95 32.73
CA GLU A 27 -20.53 -6.49 31.57
C GLU A 27 -19.71 -7.69 32.08
N ASN A 28 -19.89 -8.87 31.46
CA ASN A 28 -19.28 -10.09 31.95
C ASN A 28 -17.74 -9.91 32.04
N PRO A 29 -17.12 -10.15 33.22
CA PRO A 29 -15.70 -9.85 33.41
C PRO A 29 -14.80 -10.73 32.54
N PHE A 30 -15.30 -11.82 31.95
CA PHE A 30 -14.54 -12.74 31.11
C PHE A 30 -14.68 -12.48 29.60
N THR A 31 -15.31 -11.37 29.19
CA THR A 31 -15.27 -10.96 27.77
C THR A 31 -13.85 -10.55 27.35
N ALA A 32 -13.57 -10.59 26.05
CA ALA A 32 -12.29 -10.13 25.52
C ALA A 32 -12.00 -8.67 25.88
N LYS A 33 -13.00 -7.80 25.74
CA LYS A 33 -12.93 -6.38 26.11
C LYS A 33 -12.66 -6.17 27.61
N ALA A 34 -13.33 -6.92 28.50
CA ALA A 34 -13.06 -6.85 29.93
C ALA A 34 -11.63 -7.32 30.27
N SER A 35 -11.12 -8.33 29.57
CA SER A 35 -9.73 -8.78 29.70
C SER A 35 -8.74 -7.68 29.31
N LEU A 36 -8.97 -7.02 28.18
CA LEU A 36 -8.16 -5.88 27.75
C LEU A 36 -8.17 -4.73 28.77
N ILE A 37 -9.35 -4.38 29.32
CA ILE A 37 -9.47 -3.31 30.32
C ILE A 37 -8.66 -3.64 31.58
N ARG A 38 -8.65 -4.90 32.03
CA ARG A 38 -7.78 -5.33 33.14
C ARG A 38 -6.30 -5.22 32.77
N TYR A 39 -5.94 -5.68 31.57
CA TYR A 39 -4.56 -5.58 31.09
C TYR A 39 -4.08 -4.11 31.08
N TRP A 40 -4.90 -3.20 30.54
CA TRP A 40 -4.62 -1.78 30.57
C TRP A 40 -4.38 -1.26 32.00
N ASN A 41 -5.27 -1.58 32.94
CA ASN A 41 -5.14 -1.11 34.34
C ASN A 41 -3.86 -1.60 35.03
N ASN A 42 -3.36 -2.77 34.65
CA ASN A 42 -2.16 -3.34 35.25
C ASN A 42 -0.86 -2.84 34.58
N HIS A 43 -0.94 -2.36 33.35
CA HIS A 43 0.24 -2.00 32.53
C HIS A 43 0.40 -0.51 32.27
N ILE A 44 -0.63 0.31 32.50
CA ILE A 44 -0.59 1.77 32.36
C ILE A 44 -0.67 2.40 33.75
N SER A 45 0.33 3.20 34.12
CA SER A 45 0.49 3.69 35.50
C SER A 45 -0.35 4.92 35.84
N ASN A 46 -0.96 5.57 34.85
CA ASN A 46 -1.84 6.72 35.08
C ASN A 46 -3.32 6.32 35.15
N THR A 47 -4.14 7.25 35.66
CA THR A 47 -5.58 7.10 35.82
C THR A 47 -6.38 7.85 34.75
N LEU A 48 -5.76 8.19 33.61
CA LEU A 48 -6.43 8.91 32.54
C LEU A 48 -7.54 8.03 31.91
N PRO A 49 -8.57 8.65 31.31
CA PRO A 49 -9.62 7.90 30.64
C PRO A 49 -9.05 6.97 29.56
N LYS A 50 -9.54 5.74 29.53
CA LYS A 50 -9.15 4.80 28.47
C LYS A 50 -9.63 5.32 27.12
N PRO A 51 -8.79 5.28 26.08
CA PRO A 51 -9.13 5.75 24.74
C PRO A 51 -10.35 5.00 24.18
N PRO A 52 -11.52 5.64 24.00
CA PRO A 52 -12.71 4.95 23.49
C PRO A 52 -12.48 4.34 22.11
N PHE A 53 -11.71 5.01 21.25
CA PHE A 53 -11.40 4.55 19.90
C PHE A 53 -10.60 3.24 19.88
N LEU A 54 -9.65 3.06 20.80
CA LEU A 54 -8.84 1.84 20.86
C LEU A 54 -9.61 0.71 21.55
N VAL A 55 -10.39 1.03 22.60
CA VAL A 55 -11.27 0.05 23.26
C VAL A 55 -12.36 -0.46 22.30
N ALA A 56 -12.87 0.40 21.41
CA ALA A 56 -13.85 0.01 20.39
C ALA A 56 -13.28 -0.94 19.32
N LYS A 57 -11.95 -1.03 19.19
CA LYS A 57 -11.26 -1.97 18.29
C LYS A 57 -10.98 -3.34 18.94
N ALA A 58 -11.27 -3.48 20.24
CA ALA A 58 -11.12 -4.75 20.93
C ALA A 58 -12.07 -5.80 20.36
N SER A 59 -11.69 -7.07 20.45
CA SER A 59 -12.52 -8.19 19.98
C SER A 59 -13.93 -8.14 20.58
N PRO A 60 -14.99 -8.35 19.78
CA PRO A 60 -16.38 -8.36 20.26
C PRO A 60 -16.75 -9.66 20.99
N LEU A 61 -15.81 -10.61 21.09
CA LEU A 61 -16.05 -11.93 21.69
C LEU A 61 -16.56 -11.82 23.13
N ASN A 62 -17.73 -12.41 23.36
CA ASN A 62 -18.22 -12.67 24.70
C ASN A 62 -17.40 -13.80 25.37
N ALA A 63 -17.67 -14.06 26.65
CA ALA A 63 -16.90 -15.04 27.42
C ALA A 63 -16.97 -16.48 26.86
N VAL A 64 -18.12 -16.89 26.31
CA VAL A 64 -18.32 -18.25 25.77
C VAL A 64 -17.57 -18.40 24.45
N ASP A 65 -17.74 -17.45 23.54
CA ASP A 65 -17.11 -17.48 22.22
C ASP A 65 -15.59 -17.34 22.34
N LEU A 66 -15.11 -16.50 23.28
CA LEU A 66 -13.68 -16.39 23.60
C LEU A 66 -13.12 -17.74 24.06
N ALA A 67 -13.78 -18.42 25.00
CA ALA A 67 -13.34 -19.73 25.48
C ALA A 67 -13.34 -20.78 24.37
N LYS A 68 -14.39 -20.82 23.55
CA LYS A 68 -14.53 -21.73 22.40
C LYS A 68 -13.41 -21.51 21.37
N LEU A 69 -13.22 -20.28 20.89
CA LEU A 69 -12.21 -19.98 19.88
C LEU A 69 -10.79 -20.16 20.42
N THR A 70 -10.56 -19.86 21.71
CA THR A 70 -9.27 -20.13 22.37
C THR A 70 -8.96 -21.63 22.37
N ASN A 71 -9.96 -22.47 22.69
CA ASN A 71 -9.81 -23.93 22.65
C ASN A 71 -9.56 -24.45 21.23
N LEU A 72 -10.26 -23.91 20.22
CA LEU A 72 -10.02 -24.27 18.81
C LEU A 72 -8.61 -23.85 18.36
N ALA A 73 -8.11 -22.70 18.82
CA ALA A 73 -6.75 -22.24 18.55
C ALA A 73 -5.71 -23.17 19.19
N ASP A 74 -5.93 -23.64 20.42
CA ASP A 74 -5.04 -24.59 21.11
C ASP A 74 -4.89 -25.93 20.37
N HIS A 75 -5.93 -26.35 19.65
CA HIS A 75 -5.96 -27.61 18.92
C HIS A 75 -5.76 -27.42 17.40
N ASN A 76 -5.26 -26.26 16.96
CA ASN A 76 -5.05 -25.91 15.53
C ASN A 76 -6.29 -26.20 14.65
N SER A 77 -7.49 -26.03 15.20
CA SER A 77 -8.76 -26.44 14.58
C SER A 77 -9.58 -25.25 14.07
N LEU A 78 -9.03 -24.03 14.09
CA LEU A 78 -9.71 -22.81 13.62
C LEU A 78 -10.07 -22.87 12.13
N SER A 79 -9.25 -23.48 11.28
CA SER A 79 -9.49 -23.63 9.84
C SER A 79 -10.83 -24.31 9.55
N SER A 80 -11.15 -25.38 10.29
CA SER A 80 -12.41 -26.12 10.17
C SER A 80 -13.65 -25.33 10.63
N HIS A 81 -13.45 -24.20 11.31
CA HIS A 81 -14.50 -23.32 11.83
C HIS A 81 -14.32 -21.88 11.34
N ILE A 82 -13.70 -21.67 10.17
CA ILE A 82 -13.29 -20.33 9.71
C ILE A 82 -14.48 -19.36 9.58
N GLY A 83 -15.64 -19.81 9.10
CA GLY A 83 -16.84 -18.94 9.00
C GLY A 83 -17.33 -18.44 10.37
N GLU A 84 -17.30 -19.31 11.38
CA GLU A 84 -17.62 -18.93 12.76
C GLU A 84 -16.52 -18.03 13.35
N PHE A 85 -15.26 -18.35 13.12
CA PHE A 85 -14.14 -17.54 13.59
C PHE A 85 -14.20 -16.12 13.04
N CYS A 86 -14.45 -15.97 11.73
CA CYS A 86 -14.52 -14.67 11.08
C CYS A 86 -15.72 -13.84 11.55
N SER A 87 -16.89 -14.46 11.72
CA SER A 87 -18.10 -13.76 12.15
C SER A 87 -18.07 -13.37 13.63
N LEU A 88 -17.67 -14.29 14.53
CA LEU A 88 -17.65 -14.02 15.97
C LEU A 88 -16.56 -13.04 16.37
N ALA A 89 -15.38 -13.11 15.75
CA ALA A 89 -14.25 -12.24 16.09
C ALA A 89 -14.17 -10.96 15.25
N ASP A 90 -15.15 -10.72 14.35
CA ASP A 90 -15.19 -9.56 13.44
C ASP A 90 -13.93 -9.45 12.60
N LEU A 91 -13.66 -10.48 11.80
CA LEU A 91 -12.50 -10.58 10.92
C LEU A 91 -12.86 -10.28 9.46
N PHE A 92 -11.87 -9.79 8.73
CA PHE A 92 -11.89 -9.70 7.28
C PHE A 92 -11.45 -11.02 6.67
N CYS A 93 -12.40 -11.77 6.13
CA CYS A 93 -12.15 -13.05 5.48
C CYS A 93 -12.73 -13.04 4.07
N LEU A 94 -11.89 -13.31 3.08
CA LEU A 94 -12.32 -13.58 1.71
C LEU A 94 -12.74 -15.06 1.62
N LEU A 95 -13.90 -15.38 2.18
CA LEU A 95 -14.48 -16.71 2.01
C LEU A 95 -14.66 -16.95 0.51
N GLN A 96 -14.16 -18.08 0.04
CA GLN A 96 -14.16 -18.44 -1.37
C GLN A 96 -15.63 -18.56 -1.82
N GLU A 97 -16.15 -17.54 -2.50
CA GLU A 97 -17.31 -17.74 -3.36
C GLU A 97 -16.84 -18.64 -4.49
N ASP A 98 -17.40 -19.83 -4.56
CA ASP A 98 -17.26 -20.74 -5.67
C ASP A 98 -17.66 -20.01 -6.96
N SER A 99 -16.67 -19.44 -7.64
CA SER A 99 -16.81 -18.82 -8.95
C SER A 99 -16.94 -19.90 -10.04
N GLU A 100 -17.93 -20.77 -9.86
CA GLU A 100 -18.57 -21.53 -10.92
C GLU A 100 -19.89 -20.87 -11.33
N SER A 101 -19.93 -19.54 -11.46
CA SER A 101 -20.94 -18.94 -12.33
C SER A 101 -20.51 -19.20 -13.78
N SER A 102 -20.98 -20.32 -14.32
CA SER A 102 -20.87 -20.74 -15.71
C SER A 102 -21.67 -19.86 -16.69
N GLU A 103 -21.99 -18.61 -16.32
CA GLU A 103 -22.68 -17.67 -17.21
C GLU A 103 -21.65 -16.96 -18.09
N ILE A 104 -21.60 -17.39 -19.36
CA ILE A 104 -20.96 -16.65 -20.44
C ILE A 104 -21.74 -15.35 -20.61
N ASP A 105 -21.13 -14.22 -20.24
CA ASP A 105 -21.77 -12.90 -20.33
C ASP A 105 -22.27 -12.63 -21.76
N VAL A 106 -23.56 -12.30 -21.88
CA VAL A 106 -24.34 -12.19 -23.14
C VAL A 106 -23.75 -11.17 -24.13
N VAL A 107 -22.91 -10.25 -23.63
CA VAL A 107 -22.26 -9.18 -24.40
C VAL A 107 -21.17 -9.70 -25.36
N ALA A 108 -20.64 -10.93 -25.15
CA ALA A 108 -19.61 -11.51 -26.01
C ALA A 108 -20.05 -11.79 -27.47
N LYS A 109 -21.34 -11.62 -27.80
CA LYS A 109 -21.89 -11.84 -29.15
C LYS A 109 -22.13 -10.55 -29.98
N GLY A 110 -21.86 -9.37 -29.43
CA GLY A 110 -22.08 -8.10 -30.14
C GLY A 110 -20.94 -7.72 -31.09
N ASN A 111 -21.26 -7.40 -32.36
CA ASN A 111 -20.36 -6.78 -33.35
C ASN A 111 -20.09 -5.27 -33.07
N LYS A 112 -20.24 -4.82 -31.82
CA LYS A 112 -20.08 -3.40 -31.44
C LYS A 112 -18.96 -3.24 -30.43
N ASP A 113 -18.19 -2.19 -30.58
CA ASP A 113 -17.22 -1.69 -29.61
C ASP A 113 -17.91 -1.44 -28.26
N ALA A 114 -17.24 -1.75 -27.15
CA ALA A 114 -17.74 -1.41 -25.83
C ALA A 114 -17.03 -0.22 -25.21
N SER A 115 -17.81 0.53 -24.44
CA SER A 115 -17.30 1.58 -23.56
C SER A 115 -17.89 1.38 -22.17
N PHE A 116 -17.05 0.94 -21.23
CA PHE A 116 -17.42 0.72 -19.84
C PHE A 116 -16.99 1.93 -19.02
N ALA A 117 -17.94 2.79 -18.66
CA ALA A 117 -17.67 4.00 -17.88
C ALA A 117 -17.56 3.73 -16.36
N VAL A 118 -18.45 2.89 -15.83
CA VAL A 118 -18.44 2.37 -14.45
C VAL A 118 -18.97 0.93 -14.52
N TYR A 119 -18.17 -0.05 -14.13
CA TYR A 119 -18.51 -1.48 -14.23
C TYR A 119 -17.83 -2.23 -13.07
N PHE A 120 -18.41 -3.35 -12.61
CA PHE A 120 -17.87 -4.13 -11.50
C PHE A 120 -18.20 -5.63 -11.64
N SER A 121 -17.32 -6.48 -11.10
CA SER A 121 -17.56 -7.89 -10.72
C SER A 121 -18.10 -8.80 -11.81
N LYS A 122 -17.39 -8.90 -12.95
CA LYS A 122 -17.68 -9.88 -13.99
C LYS A 122 -16.43 -10.43 -14.69
N SER A 123 -16.41 -11.73 -14.91
CA SER A 123 -15.34 -12.43 -15.64
C SER A 123 -15.47 -12.25 -17.16
N PHE A 124 -14.49 -11.62 -17.80
CA PHE A 124 -14.41 -11.52 -19.26
C PHE A 124 -13.78 -12.79 -19.87
N LYS A 125 -14.61 -13.62 -20.51
CA LYS A 125 -14.17 -14.84 -21.21
C LYS A 125 -14.46 -14.74 -22.71
N GLY A 126 -13.42 -14.58 -23.51
CA GLY A 126 -13.49 -14.63 -24.98
C GLY A 126 -13.89 -13.31 -25.65
N TYR A 127 -13.79 -12.20 -24.92
CA TYR A 127 -14.15 -10.87 -25.39
C TYR A 127 -13.12 -10.33 -26.41
N GLY A 128 -13.54 -9.51 -27.37
CA GLY A 128 -12.66 -8.94 -28.42
C GLY A 128 -12.06 -9.96 -29.42
N LYS A 129 -12.34 -11.25 -29.26
CA LYS A 129 -11.71 -12.33 -30.04
C LYS A 129 -12.04 -12.22 -31.53
N ALA A 130 -11.02 -12.34 -32.38
CA ALA A 130 -11.13 -12.34 -33.84
C ALA A 130 -11.83 -11.10 -34.45
N ARG A 131 -11.84 -9.96 -33.74
CA ARG A 131 -12.40 -8.70 -34.23
C ARG A 131 -11.52 -8.08 -35.32
N ARG A 132 -12.15 -7.29 -36.19
CA ARG A 132 -11.47 -6.49 -37.23
C ARG A 132 -11.67 -5.01 -36.91
N GLY A 133 -10.59 -4.30 -36.58
CA GLY A 133 -10.66 -2.90 -36.17
C GLY A 133 -11.48 -2.68 -34.89
N GLY A 134 -11.76 -1.41 -34.56
CA GLY A 134 -12.54 -1.02 -33.38
C GLY A 134 -11.71 -0.90 -32.10
N VAL A 135 -12.30 -0.33 -31.05
CA VAL A 135 -11.64 -0.16 -29.73
C VAL A 135 -12.61 -0.50 -28.61
N ASP A 136 -12.18 -1.33 -27.67
CA ASP A 136 -12.89 -1.54 -26.40
C ASP A 136 -12.26 -0.68 -25.29
N SER A 137 -13.07 0.18 -24.64
CA SER A 137 -12.60 1.17 -23.65
C SER A 137 -13.18 0.96 -22.25
N PHE A 138 -12.34 1.12 -21.22
CA PHE A 138 -12.69 0.99 -19.79
C PHE A 138 -12.19 2.23 -19.04
N LYS A 139 -13.10 3.05 -18.51
CA LYS A 139 -12.72 4.37 -17.98
C LYS A 139 -12.49 4.40 -16.47
N ASN A 140 -13.36 3.76 -15.67
CA ASN A 140 -13.27 3.67 -14.21
C ASN A 140 -13.72 2.28 -13.74
N TYR A 141 -13.00 1.24 -14.17
CA TYR A 141 -13.44 -0.13 -13.94
C TYR A 141 -13.09 -0.57 -12.51
N SER A 142 -14.08 -0.95 -11.69
CA SER A 142 -13.89 -1.39 -10.31
C SER A 142 -13.25 -0.36 -9.35
N ASP A 143 -13.26 0.93 -9.71
CA ASP A 143 -12.72 2.01 -8.87
C ASP A 143 -13.53 2.18 -7.56
N GLY A 144 -12.83 2.37 -6.44
CA GLY A 144 -13.41 2.55 -5.11
C GLY A 144 -13.96 1.28 -4.45
N LEU A 145 -13.85 0.11 -5.11
CA LEU A 145 -14.26 -1.16 -4.51
C LEU A 145 -13.26 -1.61 -3.44
N ASN A 146 -13.76 -2.21 -2.37
CA ASN A 146 -12.91 -2.68 -1.29
C ASN A 146 -11.99 -3.84 -1.74
N THR A 147 -12.57 -4.83 -2.41
CA THR A 147 -11.87 -6.07 -2.80
C THR A 147 -12.20 -6.49 -4.24
N PRO A 148 -11.85 -5.70 -5.26
CA PRO A 148 -12.08 -6.11 -6.64
C PRO A 148 -11.30 -7.40 -6.93
N ASN A 149 -12.00 -8.39 -7.46
CA ASN A 149 -11.46 -9.69 -7.83
C ASN A 149 -11.95 -10.06 -9.22
N GLU A 150 -11.19 -9.70 -10.24
CA GLU A 150 -11.59 -9.86 -11.64
C GLU A 150 -10.61 -10.79 -12.38
N SER A 151 -11.12 -11.52 -13.38
CA SER A 151 -10.29 -12.38 -14.22
C SER A 151 -10.59 -12.16 -15.69
N PHE A 152 -9.56 -11.75 -16.44
CA PHE A 152 -9.55 -11.62 -17.88
C PHE A 152 -8.94 -12.89 -18.49
N LYS A 153 -9.77 -13.90 -18.70
CA LYS A 153 -9.28 -15.24 -19.10
C LYS A 153 -8.84 -15.30 -20.57
N LYS A 154 -9.59 -14.67 -21.48
CA LYS A 154 -9.29 -14.62 -22.92
C LYS A 154 -9.80 -13.30 -23.50
N TYR A 155 -8.89 -12.45 -23.96
CA TYR A 155 -9.21 -11.12 -24.49
C TYR A 155 -8.48 -10.87 -25.81
N SER A 156 -9.16 -10.34 -26.83
CA SER A 156 -8.60 -9.93 -28.13
C SER A 156 -7.81 -11.00 -28.92
N GLY A 157 -7.95 -12.27 -28.59
CA GLY A 157 -7.20 -13.34 -29.26
C GLY A 157 -7.51 -13.41 -30.76
N GLY A 158 -6.49 -13.39 -31.61
CA GLY A 158 -6.59 -13.48 -33.07
C GLY A 158 -7.29 -12.28 -33.73
N SER A 159 -7.38 -11.13 -33.05
CA SER A 159 -7.93 -9.90 -33.63
C SER A 159 -7.01 -9.33 -34.72
N ASN A 160 -7.56 -8.44 -35.56
CA ASN A 160 -6.82 -7.74 -36.61
C ASN A 160 -7.08 -6.23 -36.54
N GLY A 161 -6.11 -5.45 -36.05
CA GLY A 161 -6.23 -4.00 -35.92
C GLY A 161 -7.17 -3.53 -34.82
N HIS A 162 -7.57 -4.40 -33.89
CA HIS A 162 -8.45 -4.07 -32.78
C HIS A 162 -7.64 -3.44 -31.64
N GLY A 163 -8.20 -2.46 -30.94
CA GLY A 163 -7.56 -1.78 -29.82
C GLY A 163 -8.27 -2.02 -28.51
N GLU A 164 -7.52 -1.89 -27.42
CA GLU A 164 -8.03 -2.07 -26.07
C GLU A 164 -7.49 -0.96 -25.16
N GLU A 165 -8.36 -0.21 -24.50
CA GLU A 165 -7.97 0.94 -23.70
C GLU A 165 -8.53 0.89 -22.29
N PHE A 166 -7.65 0.86 -21.30
CA PHE A 166 -8.00 0.94 -19.90
C PHE A 166 -7.44 2.23 -19.31
N THR A 167 -8.33 3.18 -19.02
CA THR A 167 -7.96 4.48 -18.46
C THR A 167 -7.71 4.40 -16.95
N SER A 168 -8.59 3.75 -16.20
CA SER A 168 -8.49 3.55 -14.75
C SER A 168 -9.06 2.18 -14.37
N TYR A 169 -8.37 1.49 -13.48
CA TYR A 169 -8.79 0.20 -12.94
C TYR A 169 -8.49 0.08 -11.45
N ALA A 170 -9.49 -0.34 -10.67
CA ALA A 170 -9.42 -0.64 -9.23
C ALA A 170 -8.72 0.46 -8.41
N LYS A 171 -8.84 1.71 -8.87
CA LYS A 171 -8.27 2.86 -8.18
C LYS A 171 -8.88 2.99 -6.80
N ASP A 172 -8.09 3.33 -5.80
CA ASP A 172 -8.52 3.51 -4.41
C ASP A 172 -9.11 2.25 -3.73
N ALA A 173 -8.77 1.05 -4.21
CA ALA A 173 -9.19 -0.23 -3.59
C ALA A 173 -8.30 -0.68 -2.41
N ASN A 174 -8.74 -1.65 -1.59
CA ASN A 174 -7.90 -2.21 -0.54
C ASN A 174 -7.16 -3.48 -0.98
N VAL A 175 -7.86 -4.45 -1.54
CA VAL A 175 -7.26 -5.69 -2.10
C VAL A 175 -7.72 -5.83 -3.53
N ALA A 176 -6.85 -5.50 -4.49
CA ALA A 176 -7.16 -5.68 -5.89
C ALA A 176 -6.46 -6.95 -6.41
N ILE A 177 -7.24 -8.00 -6.67
CA ILE A 177 -6.73 -9.28 -7.18
C ILE A 177 -7.15 -9.42 -8.63
N ASP A 178 -6.18 -9.46 -9.54
CA ASP A 178 -6.50 -9.68 -10.95
C ASP A 178 -5.62 -10.73 -11.60
N ASN A 179 -6.23 -11.42 -12.57
CA ASN A 179 -5.52 -12.35 -13.42
C ASN A 179 -5.89 -12.16 -14.90
N PHE A 180 -4.90 -11.75 -15.68
CA PHE A 180 -4.96 -11.69 -17.13
C PHE A 180 -4.26 -12.91 -17.71
N THR A 181 -5.03 -13.92 -18.12
CA THR A 181 -4.45 -15.22 -18.48
C THR A 181 -3.96 -15.27 -19.92
N ASN A 182 -4.73 -14.69 -20.85
CA ASN A 182 -4.41 -14.74 -22.28
C ASN A 182 -4.95 -13.51 -23.02
N TYR A 183 -4.08 -12.54 -23.22
CA TYR A 183 -4.40 -11.26 -23.84
C TYR A 183 -3.75 -11.14 -25.21
N GLY A 184 -4.53 -10.77 -26.23
CA GLY A 184 -4.04 -10.45 -27.58
C GLY A 184 -3.27 -11.57 -28.30
N SER A 185 -3.34 -12.82 -27.82
CA SER A 185 -2.61 -13.92 -28.44
C SER A 185 -3.01 -14.12 -29.90
N GLY A 186 -2.01 -14.12 -30.79
CA GLY A 186 -2.20 -14.19 -32.24
C GLY A 186 -2.81 -12.94 -32.89
N ALA A 187 -2.94 -11.83 -32.17
CA ALA A 187 -3.45 -10.57 -32.73
C ALA A 187 -2.48 -10.01 -33.79
N THR A 188 -3.02 -9.38 -34.83
CA THR A 188 -2.26 -8.75 -35.92
C THR A 188 -2.62 -7.27 -36.06
N GLY A 189 -1.70 -6.37 -35.71
CA GLY A 189 -1.99 -4.93 -35.66
C GLY A 189 -2.98 -4.55 -34.56
N GLY A 190 -3.10 -3.26 -34.25
CA GLY A 190 -3.86 -2.78 -33.10
C GLY A 190 -2.95 -2.40 -31.93
N ALA A 191 -3.54 -2.05 -30.78
CA ALA A 191 -2.78 -1.72 -29.58
C ALA A 191 -3.58 -1.88 -28.29
N GLY A 192 -2.91 -2.33 -27.23
CA GLY A 192 -3.43 -2.36 -25.86
C GLY A 192 -2.80 -1.27 -25.01
N GLY A 193 -3.62 -0.36 -24.48
CA GLY A 193 -3.20 0.75 -23.65
C GLY A 193 -3.75 0.67 -22.22
N PHE A 194 -2.89 0.86 -21.24
CA PHE A 194 -3.23 0.78 -19.83
C PHE A 194 -2.66 1.97 -19.07
N ASN A 195 -3.52 2.84 -18.55
CA ASN A 195 -3.08 4.13 -18.02
C ASN A 195 -2.90 4.14 -16.49
N ASN A 196 -3.97 4.00 -15.70
CA ASN A 196 -3.90 4.06 -14.24
C ASN A 196 -4.40 2.75 -13.62
N TYR A 197 -3.48 1.81 -13.43
CA TYR A 197 -3.82 0.49 -12.88
C TYR A 197 -3.55 0.43 -11.39
N GLN A 198 -4.58 0.16 -10.59
CA GLN A 198 -4.48 -0.03 -9.15
C GLN A 198 -3.75 1.11 -8.43
N GLU A 199 -3.98 2.34 -8.87
CA GLU A 199 -3.47 3.56 -8.22
C GLU A 199 -4.06 3.68 -6.81
N ARG A 200 -3.22 3.97 -5.81
CA ARG A 200 -3.61 4.08 -4.38
C ARG A 200 -4.34 2.84 -3.85
N VAL A 201 -3.96 1.66 -4.34
CA VAL A 201 -4.43 0.40 -3.76
C VAL A 201 -3.57 0.00 -2.57
N ASN A 202 -4.19 -0.40 -1.46
CA ASN A 202 -3.42 -0.77 -0.27
C ASN A 202 -2.62 -2.07 -0.46
N VAL A 203 -3.24 -3.07 -1.08
CA VAL A 203 -2.69 -4.41 -1.38
C VAL A 203 -2.98 -4.83 -2.84
N PRO A 204 -2.26 -4.29 -3.83
CA PRO A 204 -2.30 -4.79 -5.20
C PRO A 204 -1.75 -6.23 -5.28
N ASN A 205 -2.49 -7.09 -5.98
CA ASN A 205 -2.04 -8.43 -6.39
C ASN A 205 -2.41 -8.68 -7.86
N LEU A 206 -1.51 -8.24 -8.73
CA LEU A 206 -1.74 -8.21 -10.17
C LEU A 206 -0.96 -9.33 -10.85
N ARG A 207 -1.64 -10.17 -11.64
CA ARG A 207 -0.99 -11.25 -12.41
C ARG A 207 -1.32 -11.18 -13.89
N PHE A 208 -0.30 -11.01 -14.70
CA PHE A 208 -0.37 -11.13 -16.15
C PHE A 208 0.37 -12.38 -16.59
N THR A 209 -0.33 -13.32 -17.25
CA THR A 209 0.21 -14.65 -17.56
C THR A 209 0.73 -14.79 -18.99
N SER A 210 0.10 -14.11 -19.95
CA SER A 210 0.50 -14.10 -21.36
C SER A 210 -0.09 -12.91 -22.11
N TYR A 211 0.77 -12.18 -22.82
CA TYR A 211 0.43 -11.02 -23.64
C TYR A 211 1.01 -11.15 -25.05
N ASP A 212 0.16 -10.98 -26.06
CA ASP A 212 0.51 -10.97 -27.48
C ASP A 212 1.39 -12.13 -27.92
N SER A 213 1.21 -13.29 -27.29
CA SER A 213 1.94 -14.48 -27.67
C SER A 213 1.57 -14.87 -29.10
N ASN A 214 2.58 -15.06 -29.95
CA ASN A 214 2.45 -15.25 -31.40
C ASN A 214 1.77 -14.09 -32.14
N GLY A 215 1.69 -12.89 -31.54
CA GLY A 215 1.14 -11.69 -32.19
C GLY A 215 2.08 -11.06 -33.21
N SER A 216 1.57 -10.13 -34.02
CA SER A 216 2.34 -9.38 -35.00
C SER A 216 1.94 -7.91 -35.02
N ASN A 217 2.88 -6.98 -34.88
CA ASN A 217 2.62 -5.52 -34.93
C ASN A 217 1.55 -5.01 -33.95
N HIS A 218 1.30 -5.72 -32.85
CA HIS A 218 0.39 -5.28 -31.79
C HIS A 218 1.23 -4.64 -30.67
N LYS A 219 1.00 -3.35 -30.39
CA LYS A 219 1.79 -2.61 -29.40
C LYS A 219 1.08 -2.62 -28.05
N LEU A 220 1.84 -2.80 -26.97
CA LEU A 220 1.33 -2.65 -25.61
C LEU A 220 1.96 -1.45 -24.92
N SER A 221 1.14 -0.60 -24.30
CA SER A 221 1.59 0.52 -23.49
C SER A 221 1.01 0.49 -22.09
N PHE A 222 1.87 0.73 -21.12
CA PHE A 222 1.61 0.68 -19.70
C PHE A 222 2.12 1.98 -19.09
N SER A 223 1.22 2.91 -18.76
CA SER A 223 1.58 4.26 -18.33
C SER A 223 1.90 4.33 -16.84
N SER A 224 1.01 3.86 -15.96
CA SER A 224 1.20 3.85 -14.50
C SER A 224 0.55 2.64 -13.84
N TYR A 225 1.33 1.94 -13.00
CA TYR A 225 0.96 0.67 -12.37
C TYR A 225 1.26 0.67 -10.88
N SER A 226 0.23 0.51 -10.06
CA SER A 226 0.30 0.51 -8.58
C SER A 226 1.16 1.63 -8.03
N SER A 227 0.92 2.85 -8.51
CA SER A 227 1.50 4.03 -7.90
C SER A 227 0.84 4.31 -6.55
N GLU A 228 1.61 4.83 -5.60
CA GLU A 228 1.14 5.23 -4.26
C GLU A 228 0.51 4.08 -3.44
N THR A 229 0.96 2.85 -3.64
CA THR A 229 0.45 1.68 -2.91
C THR A 229 1.21 1.45 -1.61
N ASN A 230 0.55 0.88 -0.61
CA ASN A 230 1.20 0.60 0.66
C ASN A 230 2.07 -0.66 0.61
N SER A 231 1.49 -1.80 0.26
CA SER A 231 2.22 -3.08 0.18
C SER A 231 1.66 -3.94 -0.93
N GLY A 232 2.41 -4.84 -1.55
CA GLY A 232 1.83 -5.57 -2.68
C GLY A 232 2.76 -6.46 -3.46
N SER A 233 2.19 -7.19 -4.41
CA SER A 233 2.98 -7.95 -5.39
C SER A 233 2.38 -7.89 -6.78
N GLN A 234 3.24 -7.88 -7.78
CA GLN A 234 2.86 -7.96 -9.18
C GLN A 234 3.70 -9.02 -9.89
N ALA A 235 3.07 -9.77 -10.79
CA ALA A 235 3.73 -10.78 -11.59
C ALA A 235 3.36 -10.67 -13.06
N PHE A 236 4.37 -10.65 -13.92
CA PHE A 236 4.25 -10.51 -15.36
C PHE A 236 4.96 -11.67 -16.06
N VAL A 237 4.23 -12.40 -16.89
CA VAL A 237 4.70 -13.64 -17.50
C VAL A 237 4.37 -13.65 -19.01
N ASN A 238 5.31 -14.16 -19.82
CA ASN A 238 5.16 -14.42 -21.26
C ASN A 238 4.69 -13.21 -22.10
N TYR A 239 5.49 -12.16 -22.16
CA TYR A 239 5.22 -11.00 -23.02
C TYR A 239 5.85 -11.19 -24.39
N GLY A 240 5.06 -11.06 -25.46
CA GLY A 240 5.55 -11.10 -26.84
C GLY A 240 6.22 -12.43 -27.22
N LYS A 241 5.92 -13.52 -26.50
CA LYS A 241 6.52 -14.83 -26.75
C LYS A 241 6.22 -15.27 -28.18
N LYS A 242 7.26 -15.57 -28.98
CA LYS A 242 7.15 -15.87 -30.43
C LYS A 242 6.49 -14.78 -31.26
N GLY A 243 6.40 -13.56 -30.75
CA GLY A 243 5.79 -12.44 -31.45
C GLY A 243 6.74 -11.79 -32.45
N LYS A 244 6.17 -11.06 -33.41
CA LYS A 244 6.91 -10.31 -34.44
C LYS A 244 6.58 -8.82 -34.34
N SER A 245 7.56 -8.01 -33.96
CA SER A 245 7.37 -6.56 -33.77
C SER A 245 6.22 -6.21 -32.82
N VAL A 246 6.17 -6.85 -31.66
CA VAL A 246 5.18 -6.62 -30.58
C VAL A 246 5.87 -5.91 -29.41
N PRO A 247 6.15 -4.59 -29.51
CA PRO A 247 6.85 -3.87 -28.46
C PRO A 247 5.97 -3.67 -27.22
N ALA A 248 6.58 -3.83 -26.05
CA ALA A 248 5.99 -3.49 -24.76
C ALA A 248 6.67 -2.25 -24.17
N GLU A 249 5.88 -1.20 -23.96
CA GLU A 249 6.34 0.06 -23.35
C GLU A 249 5.76 0.24 -21.95
N PHE A 250 6.65 0.34 -20.98
CA PHE A 250 6.38 0.49 -19.57
C PHE A 250 6.94 1.82 -19.07
N THR A 251 6.07 2.72 -18.64
CA THR A 251 6.45 4.08 -18.25
C THR A 251 6.76 4.18 -16.76
N SER A 252 5.84 3.80 -15.87
CA SER A 252 6.11 3.76 -14.43
C SER A 252 5.44 2.60 -13.71
N TYR A 253 6.16 2.05 -12.74
CA TYR A 253 5.76 0.90 -11.93
C TYR A 253 6.09 1.17 -10.49
N SER A 254 5.09 1.02 -9.61
CA SER A 254 5.31 1.09 -8.16
C SER A 254 5.88 2.43 -7.68
N ASP A 255 5.68 3.50 -8.47
CA ASP A 255 6.20 4.82 -8.14
C ASP A 255 5.54 5.32 -6.86
N ASN A 256 6.35 5.85 -5.95
CA ASN A 256 5.90 6.31 -4.62
C ASN A 256 5.23 5.22 -3.76
N ALA A 257 5.41 3.94 -4.08
CA ALA A 257 4.91 2.86 -3.25
C ALA A 257 5.78 2.66 -2.00
N ASN A 258 5.20 2.14 -0.92
CA ASN A 258 5.94 1.81 0.30
C ASN A 258 6.69 0.48 0.12
N THR A 259 6.01 -0.68 0.09
CA THR A 259 6.66 -2.00 0.05
C THR A 259 6.03 -2.92 -1.00
N ILE A 260 6.42 -2.79 -2.28
CA ILE A 260 5.85 -3.58 -3.37
C ILE A 260 6.91 -4.38 -4.11
N GLY A 261 6.58 -5.64 -4.39
CA GLY A 261 7.40 -6.57 -5.15
C GLY A 261 6.91 -6.72 -6.59
N SER A 262 7.79 -6.57 -7.58
CA SER A 262 7.47 -6.79 -8.99
C SER A 262 8.31 -7.93 -9.56
N SER A 263 7.67 -8.94 -10.15
CA SER A 263 8.35 -10.08 -10.79
C SER A 263 8.03 -10.15 -12.27
N PHE A 264 9.05 -10.27 -13.11
CA PHE A 264 8.91 -10.29 -14.55
C PHE A 264 9.60 -11.53 -15.14
N THR A 265 8.90 -12.30 -16.00
CA THR A 265 9.40 -13.60 -16.48
C THR A 265 8.99 -13.88 -17.93
N GLY A 266 9.96 -14.21 -18.77
CA GLY A 266 9.69 -14.70 -20.13
C GLY A 266 9.26 -13.60 -21.10
N TYR A 267 9.97 -12.48 -21.10
CA TYR A 267 9.78 -11.39 -22.05
C TYR A 267 10.53 -11.65 -23.35
N GLY A 268 9.86 -11.46 -24.49
CA GLY A 268 10.47 -11.57 -25.82
C GLY A 268 11.06 -12.94 -26.13
N VAL A 269 10.63 -14.00 -25.41
CA VAL A 269 11.17 -15.36 -25.59
C VAL A 269 10.85 -15.84 -27.01
N LEU A 270 11.88 -16.17 -27.78
CA LEU A 270 11.76 -16.51 -29.21
C LEU A 270 11.10 -15.41 -30.06
N GLY A 271 11.13 -14.16 -29.60
CA GLY A 271 10.57 -13.01 -30.29
C GLY A 271 11.48 -12.50 -31.40
N ASN A 272 10.89 -11.84 -32.39
CA ASN A 272 11.61 -11.22 -33.51
C ASN A 272 11.29 -9.72 -33.59
N ALA A 273 12.33 -8.88 -33.62
CA ALA A 273 12.26 -7.43 -33.80
C ALA A 273 11.39 -6.68 -32.77
N ALA A 274 11.33 -7.15 -31.52
CA ALA A 274 10.72 -6.41 -30.43
C ALA A 274 11.57 -5.18 -30.04
N ASN A 275 10.93 -4.11 -29.59
CA ASN A 275 11.59 -2.90 -29.10
C ASN A 275 10.95 -2.47 -27.77
N ASP A 276 11.36 -3.14 -26.71
CA ASP A 276 10.75 -3.00 -25.39
C ASP A 276 11.43 -1.87 -24.60
N SER A 277 10.62 -1.09 -23.89
CA SER A 277 11.09 0.05 -23.11
C SER A 277 10.56 -0.01 -21.68
N PHE A 278 11.48 -0.04 -20.72
CA PHE A 278 11.24 -0.11 -19.28
C PHE A 278 11.79 1.16 -18.64
N LYS A 279 10.93 2.15 -18.38
CA LYS A 279 11.37 3.52 -18.04
C LYS A 279 11.61 3.76 -16.55
N ALA A 280 10.69 3.43 -15.66
CA ALA A 280 10.81 3.69 -14.22
C ALA A 280 10.20 2.56 -13.37
N TYR A 281 10.96 2.09 -12.37
CA TYR A 281 10.59 0.96 -11.50
C TYR A 281 10.92 1.24 -10.04
N GLY A 282 9.87 1.41 -9.23
CA GLY A 282 9.99 1.71 -7.80
C GLY A 282 10.61 3.08 -7.54
N ASP A 283 10.55 4.00 -8.51
CA ASP A 283 11.18 5.30 -8.39
C ASP A 283 10.49 6.10 -7.26
N SER A 284 11.32 6.72 -6.42
CA SER A 284 10.86 7.40 -5.19
C SER A 284 10.03 6.54 -4.23
N GLY A 285 10.10 5.21 -4.33
CA GLY A 285 9.49 4.29 -3.37
C GLY A 285 10.26 4.20 -2.05
N ASN A 286 9.68 3.57 -1.04
CA ASN A 286 10.38 3.34 0.23
C ASN A 286 11.30 2.11 0.15
N ASN A 287 10.73 0.93 -0.10
CA ASN A 287 11.47 -0.32 -0.18
C ASN A 287 10.95 -1.19 -1.35
N PRO A 288 11.13 -0.75 -2.60
CA PRO A 288 10.74 -1.51 -3.80
C PRO A 288 11.64 -2.74 -4.00
N HIS A 289 11.03 -3.86 -4.44
CA HIS A 289 11.72 -5.10 -4.78
C HIS A 289 11.42 -5.49 -6.23
N ASN A 290 12.39 -5.40 -7.14
CA ASN A 290 12.16 -5.74 -8.55
C ASN A 290 12.96 -6.97 -8.98
N ASN A 291 12.28 -7.99 -9.50
CA ASN A 291 12.88 -9.26 -9.90
C ASN A 291 12.58 -9.60 -11.36
N PHE A 292 13.57 -9.38 -12.20
CA PHE A 292 13.56 -9.60 -13.63
C PHE A 292 14.25 -10.93 -13.96
N LYS A 293 13.49 -11.94 -14.38
CA LYS A 293 14.02 -13.32 -14.51
C LYS A 293 14.53 -13.68 -15.89
N THR A 294 13.83 -13.31 -16.96
CA THR A 294 14.22 -13.74 -18.32
C THR A 294 13.70 -12.78 -19.37
N TYR A 295 14.63 -12.23 -20.17
CA TYR A 295 14.41 -11.22 -21.20
C TYR A 295 15.16 -11.56 -22.48
N GLY A 296 14.44 -11.58 -23.61
CA GLY A 296 15.03 -11.80 -24.93
C GLY A 296 15.70 -13.17 -25.07
N LEU A 297 15.25 -14.20 -24.36
CA LEU A 297 15.82 -15.55 -24.49
C LEU A 297 15.61 -16.07 -25.90
N ALA A 298 16.71 -16.41 -26.58
CA ALA A 298 16.73 -16.89 -27.97
C ALA A 298 15.95 -15.96 -28.92
N SER A 299 16.07 -14.65 -28.73
CA SER A 299 15.43 -13.63 -29.56
C SER A 299 16.28 -13.22 -30.77
N GLU A 300 15.60 -12.68 -31.79
CA GLU A 300 16.21 -12.14 -33.01
C GLU A 300 15.91 -10.65 -33.14
N LEU A 301 16.93 -9.83 -33.37
CA LEU A 301 16.84 -8.38 -33.60
C LEU A 301 16.11 -7.57 -32.51
N GLY A 302 16.05 -8.09 -31.27
CA GLY A 302 15.38 -7.43 -30.15
C GLY A 302 16.17 -6.24 -29.58
N ILE A 303 15.46 -5.18 -29.18
CA ILE A 303 16.03 -4.05 -28.42
C ILE A 303 15.28 -3.96 -27.09
N ASP A 304 16.02 -4.06 -25.99
CA ASP A 304 15.49 -3.86 -24.64
C ASP A 304 16.17 -2.63 -24.01
N SER A 305 15.39 -1.66 -23.54
CA SER A 305 15.91 -0.47 -22.87
C SER A 305 15.37 -0.33 -21.46
N PHE A 306 16.25 -0.49 -20.49
CA PHE A 306 16.00 -0.35 -19.06
C PHE A 306 16.56 1.01 -18.61
N THR A 307 15.70 1.96 -18.22
CA THR A 307 16.09 3.37 -18.02
C THR A 307 16.36 3.73 -16.56
N SER A 308 15.42 3.46 -15.64
CA SER A 308 15.50 3.92 -14.24
C SER A 308 14.94 2.86 -13.28
N TYR A 309 15.71 2.55 -12.24
CA TYR A 309 15.38 1.55 -11.23
C TYR A 309 15.74 2.07 -9.86
N ARG A 310 14.71 2.15 -9.01
CA ARG A 310 14.78 2.68 -7.66
C ARG A 310 15.46 4.05 -7.62
N ASP A 311 15.30 4.85 -8.67
CA ASP A 311 15.93 6.15 -8.70
C ASP A 311 15.30 7.02 -7.62
N SER A 312 16.17 7.51 -6.76
CA SER A 312 15.78 8.24 -5.56
C SER A 312 14.83 7.47 -4.62
N ALA A 313 14.73 6.14 -4.71
CA ALA A 313 14.04 5.38 -3.67
C ALA A 313 14.82 5.45 -2.35
N ASN A 314 14.16 5.18 -1.23
CA ASN A 314 14.82 5.18 0.07
C ASN A 314 15.83 4.02 0.17
N VAL A 315 15.40 2.78 -0.10
CA VAL A 315 16.24 1.57 -0.19
C VAL A 315 15.63 0.61 -1.23
N GLY A 316 15.78 -0.70 -1.08
CA GLY A 316 15.19 -1.74 -1.94
C GLY A 316 16.23 -2.65 -2.57
N ASP A 317 15.75 -3.65 -3.31
CA ASP A 317 16.60 -4.64 -3.97
C ASP A 317 16.13 -4.90 -5.40
N ASP A 318 17.08 -4.96 -6.34
CA ASP A 318 16.81 -5.39 -7.72
C ASP A 318 17.57 -6.66 -8.07
N SER A 319 16.91 -7.56 -8.79
CA SER A 319 17.50 -8.80 -9.31
C SER A 319 17.22 -8.92 -10.80
N PHE A 320 18.27 -9.06 -11.59
CA PHE A 320 18.27 -9.18 -13.04
C PHE A 320 18.93 -10.52 -13.40
N GLN A 321 18.17 -11.55 -13.77
CA GLN A 321 18.70 -12.93 -13.82
C GLN A 321 19.17 -13.41 -15.20
N SER A 322 18.59 -12.93 -16.32
CA SER A 322 18.97 -13.37 -17.68
C SER A 322 18.48 -12.41 -18.76
N TYR A 323 19.38 -11.97 -19.65
CA TYR A 323 19.10 -11.01 -20.74
C TYR A 323 19.83 -11.39 -22.01
N ALA A 324 19.13 -11.34 -23.14
CA ALA A 324 19.68 -11.65 -24.45
C ALA A 324 20.49 -12.96 -24.45
N ARG A 325 20.03 -13.92 -23.64
CA ARG A 325 20.66 -15.23 -23.49
C ARG A 325 20.34 -16.03 -24.74
N ASP A 326 21.33 -16.68 -25.32
CA ASP A 326 21.20 -17.46 -26.55
C ASP A 326 20.60 -16.67 -27.73
N SER A 327 20.68 -15.32 -27.72
CA SER A 327 20.16 -14.46 -28.79
C SER A 327 21.11 -14.41 -29.99
N ASP A 328 20.53 -14.36 -31.18
CA ASP A 328 21.29 -14.20 -32.43
C ASP A 328 21.79 -12.77 -32.62
N SER A 329 20.97 -11.77 -32.28
CA SER A 329 21.38 -10.36 -32.27
C SER A 329 20.40 -9.54 -31.43
N GLY A 330 20.90 -8.69 -30.54
CA GLY A 330 20.04 -7.81 -29.77
C GLY A 330 20.81 -6.72 -29.03
N LYS A 331 20.11 -5.67 -28.60
CA LYS A 331 20.70 -4.56 -27.85
C LYS A 331 19.97 -4.39 -26.53
N VAL A 332 20.69 -4.57 -25.42
CA VAL A 332 20.17 -4.34 -24.08
C VAL A 332 20.89 -3.15 -23.45
N ASN A 333 20.15 -2.12 -23.06
CA ASN A 333 20.72 -0.95 -22.41
C ASN A 333 20.19 -0.83 -21.00
N PHE A 334 21.11 -0.74 -20.05
CA PHE A 334 20.87 -0.49 -18.65
C PHE A 334 21.37 0.92 -18.33
N VAL A 335 20.49 1.87 -18.04
CA VAL A 335 20.87 3.28 -17.87
C VAL A 335 21.14 3.68 -16.41
N ASN A 336 20.25 3.37 -15.46
CA ASN A 336 20.37 3.83 -14.07
C ASN A 336 19.87 2.80 -13.04
N TYR A 337 20.75 2.31 -12.15
CA TYR A 337 20.41 1.32 -11.12
C TYR A 337 20.90 1.75 -9.75
N GLY A 338 20.00 1.73 -8.77
CA GLY A 338 20.36 1.83 -7.36
C GLY A 338 20.92 3.20 -6.95
N LYS A 339 20.50 4.28 -7.62
CA LYS A 339 20.63 5.65 -7.09
C LYS A 339 19.64 5.89 -5.96
N THR A 340 19.61 4.97 -5.01
CA THR A 340 18.85 5.09 -3.78
C THR A 340 19.57 5.98 -2.79
N PHE A 341 18.79 6.50 -1.86
CA PHE A 341 19.33 7.32 -0.80
C PHE A 341 20.16 6.49 0.20
N ASN A 342 19.60 5.37 0.68
CA ASN A 342 20.31 4.36 1.47
C ASN A 342 20.79 3.23 0.55
N VAL A 343 21.88 2.56 0.94
CA VAL A 343 22.48 1.47 0.15
C VAL A 343 21.48 0.30 0.07
N GLY A 344 20.97 0.02 -1.13
CA GLY A 344 20.23 -1.21 -1.45
C GLY A 344 21.11 -2.21 -2.21
N ASN A 345 20.56 -3.34 -2.65
CA ASN A 345 21.32 -4.37 -3.37
C ASN A 345 20.85 -4.54 -4.82
N SER A 346 21.79 -4.65 -5.75
CA SER A 346 21.47 -4.92 -7.16
C SER A 346 22.24 -6.15 -7.66
N THR A 347 21.55 -7.15 -8.21
CA THR A 347 22.19 -8.37 -8.73
C THR A 347 21.90 -8.56 -10.21
N PHE A 348 22.92 -8.91 -10.99
CA PHE A 348 22.86 -9.12 -12.44
C PHE A 348 23.51 -10.46 -12.79
N LYS A 349 22.79 -11.32 -13.53
CA LYS A 349 23.21 -12.65 -13.94
C LYS A 349 22.89 -12.94 -15.43
N GLU A 350 23.64 -13.86 -16.03
CA GLU A 350 23.37 -14.48 -17.36
C GLU A 350 23.12 -13.52 -18.54
N TYR A 351 23.76 -12.35 -18.59
CA TYR A 351 23.53 -11.39 -19.66
C TYR A 351 24.44 -11.61 -20.89
N GLY A 352 23.82 -11.75 -22.05
CA GLY A 352 24.45 -12.08 -23.34
C GLY A 352 24.99 -13.51 -23.42
N LYS A 353 24.84 -14.32 -22.37
CA LYS A 353 25.41 -15.67 -22.26
C LYS A 353 24.89 -16.56 -23.39
N GLY A 354 25.78 -17.26 -24.08
CA GLY A 354 25.40 -18.12 -25.22
C GLY A 354 25.02 -17.40 -26.51
N SER A 355 25.05 -16.06 -26.57
CA SER A 355 24.75 -15.34 -27.81
C SER A 355 25.79 -15.61 -28.92
N THR A 356 25.31 -15.72 -30.15
CA THR A 356 26.09 -16.17 -31.33
C THR A 356 26.38 -15.06 -32.33
N GLY A 357 25.63 -13.94 -32.32
CA GLY A 357 25.85 -12.78 -33.21
C GLY A 357 26.12 -11.45 -32.49
N SER A 358 25.68 -10.32 -33.06
CA SER A 358 26.07 -8.95 -32.68
C SER A 358 25.37 -8.39 -31.43
N THR A 359 25.18 -9.23 -30.41
CA THR A 359 24.50 -8.86 -29.17
C THR A 359 25.34 -7.89 -28.34
N THR A 360 24.72 -6.80 -27.88
CA THR A 360 25.38 -5.79 -27.03
C THR A 360 24.58 -5.54 -25.76
N VAL A 361 25.28 -5.47 -24.63
CA VAL A 361 24.71 -5.16 -23.31
C VAL A 361 25.52 -4.03 -22.68
N GLY A 362 24.89 -2.89 -22.44
CA GLY A 362 25.58 -1.71 -21.89
C GLY A 362 25.03 -1.30 -20.53
N PHE A 363 25.90 -1.08 -19.55
CA PHE A 363 25.56 -0.53 -18.23
C PHE A 363 26.12 0.89 -18.10
N LYS A 364 25.26 1.89 -17.99
CA LYS A 364 25.67 3.30 -17.91
C LYS A 364 26.00 3.74 -16.47
N LEU A 365 25.08 3.55 -15.53
CA LEU A 365 25.25 3.92 -14.12
C LEU A 365 24.67 2.84 -13.20
N TYR A 366 25.43 2.42 -12.19
CA TYR A 366 25.03 1.42 -11.20
C TYR A 366 25.57 1.76 -9.79
N ASP A 367 24.92 1.23 -8.75
CA ASP A 367 25.23 1.48 -7.34
C ASP A 367 26.54 0.85 -6.85
N LEU A 368 26.93 1.05 -5.58
CA LEU A 368 28.13 0.43 -5.01
C LEU A 368 27.94 -1.03 -4.62
N ALA A 369 26.76 -1.39 -4.13
CA ALA A 369 26.41 -2.73 -3.67
C ALA A 369 25.77 -3.55 -4.80
N ARG A 370 26.57 -3.82 -5.84
CA ARG A 370 26.17 -4.65 -6.97
C ARG A 370 26.94 -5.96 -7.07
N SER A 371 26.28 -6.95 -7.67
CA SER A 371 26.90 -8.21 -8.08
C SER A 371 26.64 -8.48 -9.57
N PHE A 372 27.70 -8.61 -10.36
CA PHE A 372 27.64 -9.05 -11.76
C PHE A 372 28.20 -10.47 -11.86
N VAL A 373 27.40 -11.42 -12.35
CA VAL A 373 27.74 -12.84 -12.41
C VAL A 373 27.40 -13.39 -13.81
N ASP A 374 28.21 -14.32 -14.32
CA ASP A 374 27.93 -15.11 -15.53
C ASP A 374 27.52 -14.30 -16.77
N TYR A 375 28.43 -13.59 -17.42
CA TYR A 375 28.11 -12.78 -18.61
C TYR A 375 28.98 -13.06 -19.84
N ALA A 376 28.51 -12.61 -21.01
CA ALA A 376 29.26 -12.73 -22.24
C ALA A 376 30.57 -11.95 -22.21
N LYS A 377 31.67 -12.57 -22.65
CA LYS A 377 32.99 -11.94 -22.70
C LYS A 377 33.11 -10.85 -23.79
N LYS A 378 32.19 -10.81 -24.74
CA LYS A 378 32.15 -9.83 -25.84
C LYS A 378 30.77 -9.16 -25.87
N GLY A 379 30.72 -7.91 -26.31
CA GLY A 379 29.46 -7.15 -26.42
C GLY A 379 28.96 -6.51 -25.12
N VAL A 380 29.60 -6.78 -23.98
CA VAL A 380 29.27 -6.17 -22.68
C VAL A 380 30.13 -4.94 -22.42
N SER A 381 29.52 -3.83 -21.98
CA SER A 381 30.24 -2.62 -21.57
C SER A 381 29.72 -2.02 -20.26
N PHE A 382 30.64 -1.39 -19.49
CA PHE A 382 30.35 -0.70 -18.23
C PHE A 382 30.92 0.72 -18.28
N ALA A 383 30.09 1.74 -18.14
CA ALA A 383 30.51 3.14 -18.28
C ALA A 383 30.83 3.84 -16.95
N GLY A 384 30.11 3.59 -15.86
CA GLY A 384 30.38 4.24 -14.57
C GLY A 384 29.54 3.74 -13.39
N TYR A 385 30.00 4.04 -12.17
CA TYR A 385 29.31 3.74 -10.91
C TYR A 385 29.02 5.03 -10.12
N SER A 386 27.96 5.05 -9.32
CA SER A 386 27.65 6.17 -8.43
C SER A 386 28.13 5.90 -7.00
N ASN A 387 28.95 6.80 -6.45
CA ASN A 387 29.35 6.76 -5.03
C ASN A 387 28.33 7.52 -4.18
N SER A 388 27.48 6.80 -3.42
CA SER A 388 26.50 7.40 -2.52
C SER A 388 27.12 7.98 -1.24
N SER A 389 28.43 7.75 -0.97
CA SER A 389 29.09 8.22 0.26
C SER A 389 29.70 9.64 0.16
N SER A 390 29.68 10.26 -1.01
CA SER A 390 30.27 11.60 -1.21
C SER A 390 29.20 12.60 -1.67
N LYS A 391 28.35 13.03 -0.75
CA LYS A 391 27.56 14.26 -0.90
C LYS A 391 27.71 15.13 0.36
N GLU A 392 28.95 15.53 0.64
CA GLU A 392 29.18 16.78 1.35
C GLU A 392 29.26 17.94 0.34
N THR A 393 28.43 18.96 0.59
CA THR A 393 28.65 20.39 0.26
C THR A 393 28.88 20.81 -1.20
N ALA A 394 27.94 20.51 -2.11
CA ALA A 394 27.73 21.36 -3.29
C ALA A 394 26.22 21.55 -3.56
N PRO A 395 25.76 22.76 -3.91
CA PRO A 395 24.40 22.95 -4.42
C PRO A 395 24.29 22.14 -5.72
N LEU A 396 23.34 21.21 -5.77
CA LEU A 396 23.03 20.50 -7.01
C LEU A 396 22.64 21.53 -8.09
N PRO A 397 23.25 21.51 -9.28
CA PRO A 397 22.68 22.22 -10.43
C PRO A 397 21.28 21.66 -10.70
N LEU A 398 20.35 22.54 -11.08
CA LEU A 398 19.01 22.13 -11.54
C LEU A 398 19.13 20.98 -12.57
N PRO A 399 18.19 20.02 -12.58
CA PRO A 399 18.25 18.91 -13.52
C PRO A 399 18.11 19.46 -14.95
N THR A 400 19.17 19.31 -15.74
CA THR A 400 19.11 19.44 -17.19
C THR A 400 18.33 18.24 -17.75
N SER A 401 17.09 18.52 -18.16
CA SER A 401 16.30 17.82 -19.19
C SER A 401 16.50 16.30 -19.30
N GLY A 402 15.59 15.56 -18.65
CA GLY A 402 15.35 14.14 -18.91
C GLY A 402 14.36 13.52 -17.92
N ILE A 403 13.06 13.54 -18.27
CA ILE A 403 11.90 12.97 -17.56
C ILE A 403 11.48 13.75 -16.30
N SER A 404 10.73 14.84 -16.52
CA SER A 404 9.87 15.43 -15.50
C SER A 404 8.65 14.53 -15.28
N ILE A 405 8.72 13.61 -14.31
CA ILE A 405 7.51 13.02 -13.74
C ILE A 405 6.85 14.14 -12.94
N ASN A 406 5.69 14.63 -13.40
CA ASN A 406 4.89 15.63 -12.67
C ASN A 406 4.40 14.98 -11.38
N ARG A 407 5.21 15.10 -10.32
CA ARG A 407 4.94 14.48 -9.04
C ARG A 407 3.92 15.29 -8.28
N TRP A 408 2.67 14.86 -8.37
CA TRP A 408 1.58 15.40 -7.59
C TRP A 408 1.64 14.80 -6.19
N VAL A 409 1.81 15.64 -5.17
CA VAL A 409 1.62 15.25 -3.77
C VAL A 409 0.35 15.91 -3.32
N GLU A 410 -0.55 15.13 -2.72
CA GLU A 410 -1.80 15.66 -2.19
C GLU A 410 -1.54 16.87 -1.28
N PRO A 411 -2.20 18.02 -1.54
CA PRO A 411 -2.06 19.20 -0.70
C PRO A 411 -2.39 18.89 0.77
N GLY A 412 -1.56 19.38 1.69
CA GLY A 412 -1.76 19.18 3.12
C GLY A 412 -1.24 17.85 3.67
N LYS A 413 -0.85 16.89 2.81
CA LYS A 413 -0.30 15.59 3.25
C LYS A 413 0.94 15.75 4.12
N PHE A 414 1.77 16.73 3.80
CA PHE A 414 2.92 17.16 4.60
C PHE A 414 2.89 18.68 4.78
N PHE A 415 3.32 19.15 5.94
CA PHE A 415 3.40 20.58 6.27
C PHE A 415 4.59 20.88 7.20
N ARG A 416 4.91 22.16 7.35
CA ARG A 416 5.96 22.67 8.28
C ARG A 416 5.36 22.82 9.67
N GLU A 417 6.15 22.67 10.73
CA GLU A 417 5.68 22.83 12.11
C GLU A 417 5.07 24.22 12.34
N SER A 418 5.66 25.24 11.70
CA SER A 418 5.16 26.62 11.75
C SER A 418 3.73 26.82 11.24
N ALA A 419 3.18 25.85 10.50
CA ALA A 419 1.78 25.86 10.04
C ALA A 419 0.78 25.49 11.15
N LEU A 420 1.21 24.80 12.21
CA LEU A 420 0.41 24.49 13.40
C LEU A 420 0.34 25.70 14.33
N LYS A 421 -0.24 26.79 13.82
CA LYS A 421 -0.43 28.04 14.55
C LYS A 421 -1.89 28.43 14.49
N GLN A 422 -2.46 28.76 15.65
CA GLN A 422 -3.84 29.22 15.75
C GLN A 422 -4.13 30.36 14.75
N GLY A 423 -5.27 30.25 14.06
CA GLY A 423 -5.73 31.15 13.01
C GLY A 423 -5.17 30.86 11.62
N ASN A 424 -4.16 29.99 11.49
CA ASN A 424 -3.61 29.62 10.19
C ASN A 424 -4.61 28.81 9.37
N VAL A 425 -4.65 29.04 8.05
CA VAL A 425 -5.49 28.30 7.11
C VAL A 425 -4.63 27.30 6.36
N MET A 426 -5.07 26.05 6.25
CA MET A 426 -4.39 25.04 5.44
C MET A 426 -5.38 24.05 4.82
N VAL A 427 -4.97 23.38 3.75
CA VAL A 427 -5.74 22.26 3.19
C VAL A 427 -5.45 21.00 4.02
N MET A 428 -6.50 20.29 4.42
CA MET A 428 -6.39 18.97 5.04
C MET A 428 -6.32 17.89 3.94
N PRO A 429 -5.41 16.90 4.02
CA PRO A 429 -5.38 15.79 3.08
C PRO A 429 -6.59 14.86 3.26
N ASP A 430 -6.71 13.83 2.41
CA ASP A 430 -7.64 12.72 2.63
C ASP A 430 -7.21 11.90 3.85
N ILE A 431 -7.84 12.18 5.00
CA ILE A 431 -7.59 11.47 6.26
C ILE A 431 -8.55 10.30 6.49
N VAL A 432 -9.38 9.94 5.50
CA VAL A 432 -10.36 8.85 5.59
C VAL A 432 -9.67 7.50 5.39
N ASP A 433 -9.84 6.58 6.32
CA ASP A 433 -9.38 5.21 6.16
C ASP A 433 -10.40 4.41 5.33
N LYS A 434 -9.92 3.81 4.25
CA LYS A 434 -10.76 3.00 3.35
C LYS A 434 -10.75 1.53 3.73
N MET A 435 -9.90 1.08 4.65
CA MET A 435 -9.78 -0.33 4.99
C MET A 435 -11.09 -0.90 5.57
N PRO A 436 -11.38 -2.20 5.34
CA PRO A 436 -12.57 -2.81 5.93
C PRO A 436 -12.51 -2.77 7.45
N ARG A 437 -13.66 -2.69 8.12
CA ARG A 437 -13.70 -2.82 9.58
C ARG A 437 -13.30 -4.23 9.99
N ARG A 438 -12.56 -4.31 11.09
CA ARG A 438 -12.06 -5.52 11.73
C ARG A 438 -11.87 -5.22 13.21
N SER A 439 -11.74 -6.26 14.00
CA SER A 439 -11.35 -6.17 15.41
C SER A 439 -9.97 -6.80 15.67
N PHE A 440 -9.34 -6.39 16.78
CA PHE A 440 -8.15 -7.08 17.28
C PHE A 440 -8.52 -8.47 17.76
N LEU A 441 -7.61 -9.42 17.62
CA LEU A 441 -7.72 -10.68 18.33
C LEU A 441 -7.20 -10.52 19.75
N PRO A 442 -7.84 -11.17 20.74
CA PRO A 442 -7.28 -11.27 22.08
C PRO A 442 -5.94 -11.98 22.02
N ARG A 443 -4.96 -11.56 22.84
CA ARG A 443 -3.62 -12.18 22.86
C ARG A 443 -3.64 -13.70 23.00
N GLY A 444 -4.60 -14.24 23.77
CA GLY A 444 -4.78 -15.68 23.98
C GLY A 444 -5.14 -16.48 22.73
N ILE A 445 -5.62 -15.81 21.66
CA ILE A 445 -5.87 -16.42 20.34
C ILE A 445 -4.75 -16.03 19.38
N SER A 446 -4.39 -14.74 19.29
CA SER A 446 -3.41 -14.27 18.30
C SER A 446 -2.03 -14.90 18.46
N SER A 447 -1.58 -15.15 19.70
CA SER A 447 -0.29 -15.80 19.98
C SER A 447 -0.21 -17.26 19.54
N LYS A 448 -1.35 -17.91 19.27
CA LYS A 448 -1.44 -19.31 18.81
C LYS A 448 -1.49 -19.41 17.28
N LEU A 449 -1.69 -18.29 16.59
CA LEU A 449 -1.69 -18.24 15.14
C LEU A 449 -0.26 -18.11 14.61
N PRO A 450 0.09 -18.78 13.49
CA PRO A 450 1.34 -18.53 12.79
C PRO A 450 1.44 -17.06 12.36
N PHE A 451 2.61 -16.44 12.55
CA PHE A 451 2.85 -15.06 12.12
C PHE A 451 4.27 -14.92 11.53
N SER A 452 4.48 -15.57 10.38
CA SER A 452 5.72 -15.45 9.60
C SER A 452 5.50 -15.89 8.16
N THR A 453 6.24 -15.30 7.21
CA THR A 453 6.24 -15.74 5.80
C THR A 453 6.67 -17.20 5.65
N SER A 454 7.53 -17.70 6.54
CA SER A 454 7.98 -19.10 6.55
C SER A 454 6.86 -20.12 6.86
N ARG A 455 5.77 -19.68 7.51
CA ARG A 455 4.60 -20.49 7.87
C ARG A 455 3.35 -20.09 7.06
N LEU A 456 3.54 -19.53 5.88
CA LEU A 456 2.45 -19.08 5.01
C LEU A 456 1.48 -20.22 4.63
N SER A 457 1.96 -21.45 4.46
CA SER A 457 1.11 -22.60 4.16
C SER A 457 0.03 -22.82 5.22
N GLU A 458 0.41 -22.74 6.50
CA GLU A 458 -0.50 -22.91 7.63
C GLU A 458 -1.50 -21.74 7.73
N LEU A 459 -1.04 -20.52 7.45
CA LEU A 459 -1.92 -19.36 7.35
C LEU A 459 -2.97 -19.50 6.22
N LYS A 460 -2.58 -20.08 5.08
CA LYS A 460 -3.50 -20.36 3.97
C LYS A 460 -4.50 -21.45 4.31
N GLU A 461 -4.13 -22.44 5.12
CA GLU A 461 -5.05 -23.45 5.62
C GLU A 461 -6.09 -22.84 6.58
N ILE A 462 -5.69 -21.85 7.39
CA ILE A 462 -6.59 -21.16 8.34
C ILE A 462 -7.51 -20.18 7.62
N PHE A 463 -6.95 -19.23 6.86
CA PHE A 463 -7.69 -18.09 6.31
C PHE A 463 -8.10 -18.25 4.84
N GLY A 464 -7.71 -19.36 4.20
CA GLY A 464 -7.97 -19.63 2.79
C GLY A 464 -6.90 -19.07 1.85
N SER A 465 -6.79 -19.67 0.66
CA SER A 465 -5.79 -19.27 -0.35
C SER A 465 -6.10 -17.91 -1.00
N SER A 466 -7.36 -17.48 -1.00
CA SER A 466 -7.79 -16.13 -1.45
C SER A 466 -7.14 -15.01 -0.63
N MET A 467 -6.83 -15.28 0.65
CA MET A 467 -6.19 -14.34 1.57
C MET A 467 -4.66 -14.30 1.46
N GLU A 468 -4.05 -15.22 0.72
CA GLU A 468 -2.59 -15.29 0.54
C GLU A 468 -1.93 -13.93 0.22
N PRO A 469 -2.46 -13.09 -0.69
CA PRO A 469 -1.83 -11.81 -1.01
C PRO A 469 -1.85 -10.84 0.16
N VAL A 470 -2.94 -10.82 0.93
CA VAL A 470 -3.05 -10.00 2.15
C VAL A 470 -2.06 -10.48 3.20
N LEU A 471 -1.97 -11.79 3.39
CA LEU A 471 -1.07 -12.42 4.36
C LEU A 471 0.40 -12.15 4.03
N VAL A 472 0.83 -12.42 2.80
CA VAL A 472 2.23 -12.25 2.38
C VAL A 472 2.68 -10.80 2.52
N ASN A 473 1.87 -9.85 2.08
CA ASN A 473 2.26 -8.44 2.06
C ASN A 473 2.38 -7.86 3.47
N ALA A 474 1.41 -8.12 4.34
CA ALA A 474 1.48 -7.71 5.74
C ALA A 474 2.70 -8.33 6.45
N LEU A 475 2.95 -9.63 6.26
CA LEU A 475 4.09 -10.30 6.88
C LEU A 475 5.42 -9.77 6.35
N ALA A 476 5.54 -9.50 5.05
CA ALA A 476 6.74 -8.93 4.47
C ALA A 476 7.06 -7.53 5.04
N GLU A 477 6.04 -6.67 5.21
CA GLU A 477 6.20 -5.38 5.89
C GLU A 477 6.63 -5.55 7.36
N CYS A 478 6.05 -6.52 8.06
CA CYS A 478 6.39 -6.80 9.44
C CYS A 478 7.80 -7.35 9.62
N GLU A 479 8.24 -8.23 8.72
CA GLU A 479 9.54 -8.90 8.75
C GLU A 479 10.68 -8.07 8.15
N ARG A 480 10.39 -6.97 7.43
CA ARG A 480 11.43 -6.09 6.88
C ARG A 480 12.42 -5.65 7.99
N PRO A 481 13.70 -5.42 7.71
CA PRO A 481 14.60 -4.83 8.70
C PRO A 481 14.14 -3.45 9.16
N ALA A 482 14.43 -3.09 10.41
CA ALA A 482 14.18 -1.74 10.89
C ALA A 482 15.13 -0.75 10.20
N SER A 483 14.63 0.45 9.92
CA SER A 483 15.43 1.55 9.40
C SER A 483 16.44 2.01 10.47
N ARG A 484 17.46 2.78 10.06
CA ARG A 484 18.45 3.31 11.01
C ARG A 484 17.76 4.16 12.10
N GLY A 485 17.88 3.73 13.35
CA GLY A 485 17.26 4.40 14.51
C GLY A 485 15.78 4.08 14.72
N GLU A 486 15.16 3.26 13.86
CA GLU A 486 13.78 2.82 14.00
C GLU A 486 13.71 1.63 14.97
N THR A 487 12.78 1.67 15.92
CA THR A 487 12.34 0.49 16.67
C THR A 487 10.94 0.15 16.21
N LYS A 488 10.67 -1.09 15.79
CA LYS A 488 9.37 -1.46 15.20
C LYS A 488 8.87 -2.83 15.66
N ARG A 489 7.55 -3.01 15.62
CA ARG A 489 6.86 -4.28 15.88
C ARG A 489 5.49 -4.27 15.22
N CYS A 490 5.13 -5.36 14.56
CA CYS A 490 3.74 -5.60 14.21
C CYS A 490 2.98 -6.21 15.39
N VAL A 491 1.79 -5.69 15.68
CA VAL A 491 0.97 -6.08 16.84
C VAL A 491 -0.41 -6.51 16.38
N GLY A 492 -0.77 -7.75 16.73
CA GLY A 492 -2.06 -8.37 16.40
C GLY A 492 -3.10 -8.32 17.53
N SER A 493 -2.70 -7.75 18.68
CA SER A 493 -3.53 -7.56 19.86
C SER A 493 -3.24 -6.19 20.48
N VAL A 494 -4.19 -5.64 21.23
CA VAL A 494 -3.99 -4.36 21.93
C VAL A 494 -2.99 -4.53 23.07
N GLU A 495 -2.95 -5.72 23.70
CA GLU A 495 -1.97 -6.05 24.72
C GLU A 495 -0.54 -5.97 24.16
N ASP A 496 -0.29 -6.50 22.97
CA ASP A 496 1.04 -6.42 22.32
C ASP A 496 1.40 -4.97 21.95
N MET A 497 0.40 -4.16 21.59
CA MET A 497 0.58 -2.73 21.36
C MET A 497 0.97 -1.99 22.63
N ILE A 498 0.31 -2.28 23.76
CA ILE A 498 0.63 -1.70 25.08
C ILE A 498 2.05 -2.08 25.48
N ASP A 499 2.43 -3.36 25.36
CA ASP A 499 3.78 -3.80 25.73
C ASP A 499 4.86 -3.15 24.87
N PHE A 500 4.59 -2.99 23.57
CA PHE A 500 5.52 -2.30 22.68
C PHE A 500 5.64 -0.81 23.05
N ALA A 501 4.52 -0.12 23.26
CA ALA A 501 4.52 1.27 23.69
C ALA A 501 5.28 1.46 25.01
N ASN A 502 5.01 0.60 26.00
CA ASN A 502 5.68 0.64 27.30
C ASN A 502 7.17 0.35 27.21
N SER A 503 7.59 -0.54 26.30
CA SER A 503 9.01 -0.85 26.09
C SER A 503 9.82 0.33 25.54
N VAL A 504 9.16 1.30 24.90
CA VAL A 504 9.80 2.50 24.32
C VAL A 504 9.61 3.71 25.26
N LEU A 505 8.40 3.93 25.78
CA LEU A 505 8.01 5.19 26.44
C LEU A 505 7.83 5.06 27.96
N GLY A 506 7.95 3.86 28.52
CA GLY A 506 7.59 3.55 29.90
C GLY A 506 6.08 3.41 30.11
N HIS A 507 5.65 3.28 31.37
CA HIS A 507 4.26 2.93 31.71
C HIS A 507 3.30 4.12 31.82
N ASN A 508 3.82 5.35 31.89
CA ASN A 508 3.01 6.56 31.97
C ASN A 508 2.73 7.12 30.57
N VAL A 509 1.88 6.42 29.81
CA VAL A 509 1.60 6.74 28.41
C VAL A 509 0.13 7.03 28.16
N ARG A 510 -0.13 7.70 27.04
CA ARG A 510 -1.46 7.94 26.48
C ARG A 510 -1.40 7.76 24.97
N VAL A 511 -2.43 7.14 24.41
CA VAL A 511 -2.61 6.99 22.97
C VAL A 511 -3.52 8.10 22.43
N ARG A 512 -3.16 8.64 21.27
CA ARG A 512 -3.82 9.78 20.63
C ARG A 512 -4.08 9.47 19.17
N THR A 513 -5.21 9.96 18.66
CA THR A 513 -5.64 9.87 17.27
C THR A 513 -6.43 11.13 16.92
N THR A 514 -6.53 11.45 15.63
CA THR A 514 -7.52 12.42 15.15
C THR A 514 -8.93 11.90 15.42
N GLU A 515 -9.80 12.74 15.97
CA GLU A 515 -11.11 12.36 16.53
C GLU A 515 -12.12 11.90 15.47
N ASN A 516 -12.16 12.56 14.31
CA ASN A 516 -13.04 12.21 13.21
C ASN A 516 -12.47 12.68 11.85
N VAL A 517 -13.21 12.50 10.76
CA VAL A 517 -12.75 12.86 9.40
C VAL A 517 -13.29 14.20 8.88
N LYS A 518 -14.01 14.98 9.70
CA LYS A 518 -14.53 16.29 9.28
C LYS A 518 -13.35 17.23 8.98
N GLY A 519 -13.47 17.94 7.86
CA GLY A 519 -12.39 18.76 7.31
C GLY A 519 -11.52 18.05 6.27
N SER A 520 -11.62 16.71 6.11
CA SER A 520 -10.89 15.97 5.07
C SER A 520 -11.09 16.58 3.67
N LYS A 521 -10.00 16.76 2.92
CA LYS A 521 -9.94 17.40 1.58
C LYS A 521 -10.47 18.83 1.50
N GLN A 522 -10.65 19.50 2.64
CA GLN A 522 -11.16 20.87 2.70
C GLN A 522 -10.09 21.82 3.24
N GLU A 523 -10.25 23.12 2.96
CA GLU A 523 -9.55 24.13 3.73
C GLU A 523 -10.08 24.14 5.16
N ILE A 524 -9.17 24.20 6.12
CA ILE A 524 -9.44 24.23 7.55
C ILE A 524 -8.70 25.40 8.19
N VAL A 525 -9.18 25.83 9.36
CA VAL A 525 -8.46 26.79 10.21
C VAL A 525 -7.94 26.05 11.44
N ILE A 526 -6.67 26.24 11.73
CA ILE A 526 -6.05 25.73 12.96
C ILE A 526 -6.60 26.54 14.15
N GLY A 527 -7.19 25.85 15.11
CA GLY A 527 -7.67 26.39 16.38
C GLY A 527 -6.58 26.39 17.44
N GLU A 528 -6.96 26.10 18.68
CA GLU A 528 -6.02 25.91 19.78
C GLU A 528 -5.06 24.74 19.47
N VAL A 529 -3.77 24.92 19.78
CA VAL A 529 -2.72 23.92 19.55
C VAL A 529 -2.01 23.65 20.87
N LYS A 530 -1.95 22.38 21.26
CA LYS A 530 -1.26 21.89 22.44
C LYS A 530 -0.11 20.97 22.04
N GLY A 531 1.11 21.36 22.37
CA GLY A 531 2.29 20.48 22.24
C GLY A 531 2.34 19.46 23.37
N ILE A 532 2.52 18.18 23.03
CA ILE A 532 2.77 17.13 24.00
C ILE A 532 4.17 17.31 24.61
N ASN A 533 4.38 16.92 25.87
CA ASN A 533 5.63 17.17 26.59
C ASN A 533 6.00 18.68 26.63
N GLY A 534 4.99 19.55 26.75
CA GLY A 534 5.18 21.01 26.70
C GLY A 534 5.62 21.54 25.32
N GLY A 535 5.54 20.74 24.26
CA GLY A 535 6.06 21.07 22.93
C GLY A 535 7.55 20.77 22.73
N GLU A 536 8.21 20.18 23.73
CA GLU A 536 9.60 19.76 23.63
C GLU A 536 9.77 18.48 22.80
N VAL A 537 11.00 18.25 22.36
CA VAL A 537 11.36 17.03 21.63
C VAL A 537 11.08 15.81 22.52
N THR A 538 10.46 14.79 21.93
CA THR A 538 10.07 13.57 22.63
C THR A 538 10.25 12.33 21.74
N GLU A 539 9.97 11.17 22.32
CA GLU A 539 9.77 9.92 21.60
C GLU A 539 8.26 9.63 21.49
N SER A 540 7.89 8.92 20.43
CA SER A 540 6.52 8.43 20.24
C SER A 540 6.53 7.08 19.57
N VAL A 541 5.44 6.32 19.74
CA VAL A 541 5.21 5.08 18.99
C VAL A 541 4.01 5.31 18.09
N SER A 542 4.26 5.52 16.81
CA SER A 542 3.21 5.59 15.78
C SER A 542 2.81 4.18 15.37
N CYS A 543 1.52 3.93 15.26
CA CYS A 543 0.95 2.66 14.85
C CYS A 543 0.04 2.89 13.66
N HIS A 544 0.36 2.22 12.56
CA HIS A 544 -0.37 2.30 11.30
C HIS A 544 -1.08 0.98 11.04
N GLN A 545 -2.32 1.05 10.56
CA GLN A 545 -3.09 -0.15 10.27
C GLN A 545 -2.53 -0.83 9.00
N SER A 546 -2.19 -2.12 9.09
CA SER A 546 -1.88 -2.96 7.94
C SER A 546 -3.05 -3.90 7.69
N LEU A 547 -3.41 -4.10 6.42
CA LEU A 547 -4.53 -4.98 6.08
C LEU A 547 -4.15 -6.44 6.34
N TYR A 548 -4.91 -7.10 7.21
CA TYR A 548 -4.72 -8.48 7.64
C TYR A 548 -6.10 -9.06 8.05
N PRO A 549 -6.31 -10.39 8.18
CA PRO A 549 -7.61 -10.93 8.57
C PRO A 549 -8.19 -10.32 9.85
N TYR A 550 -7.38 -10.11 10.88
CA TYR A 550 -7.72 -9.33 12.08
C TYR A 550 -7.00 -7.98 12.06
N LEU A 551 -7.31 -7.08 13.00
CA LEU A 551 -6.55 -5.84 13.11
C LEU A 551 -5.08 -6.13 13.40
N LEU A 552 -4.23 -5.72 12.46
CA LEU A 552 -2.80 -5.74 12.58
C LEU A 552 -2.31 -4.31 12.46
N TYR A 553 -1.47 -3.90 13.40
CA TYR A 553 -0.82 -2.61 13.36
C TYR A 553 0.67 -2.77 13.19
N TYR A 554 1.23 -2.10 12.19
CA TYR A 554 2.64 -1.81 12.11
C TYR A 554 2.94 -0.65 13.07
N CYS A 555 3.53 -0.94 14.23
CA CYS A 555 3.96 0.08 15.18
C CYS A 555 5.46 0.33 15.05
N HIS A 556 5.86 1.59 15.09
CA HIS A 556 7.26 1.98 15.09
C HIS A 556 7.52 3.26 15.89
N SER A 557 8.75 3.42 16.30
CA SER A 557 9.27 4.62 16.95
C SER A 557 10.52 5.07 16.21
N VAL A 558 10.58 6.36 15.93
CA VAL A 558 11.79 7.05 15.49
C VAL A 558 12.13 8.13 16.52
N PRO A 559 13.43 8.32 16.82
CA PRO A 559 13.85 9.31 17.81
C PRO A 559 13.63 10.73 17.27
N LYS A 560 13.44 11.68 18.19
CA LYS A 560 13.32 13.14 17.92
C LYS A 560 12.09 13.54 17.10
N VAL A 561 10.94 13.42 17.73
CA VAL A 561 9.68 13.93 17.19
C VAL A 561 9.10 15.01 18.09
N ARG A 562 8.12 15.77 17.56
CA ARG A 562 7.17 16.54 18.36
C ARG A 562 5.76 16.14 17.97
N VAL A 563 4.86 16.06 18.94
CA VAL A 563 3.46 15.68 18.74
C VAL A 563 2.56 16.81 19.23
N TYR A 564 1.49 17.08 18.50
CA TYR A 564 0.54 18.14 18.80
C TYR A 564 -0.89 17.62 18.73
N GLU A 565 -1.72 18.08 19.67
CA GLU A 565 -3.18 18.03 19.58
C GLU A 565 -3.65 19.43 19.12
N ALA A 566 -4.48 19.51 18.08
CA ALA A 566 -4.94 20.77 17.53
C ALA A 566 -6.45 20.74 17.24
N ASP A 567 -7.14 21.80 17.63
CA ASP A 567 -8.51 22.02 17.20
C ASP A 567 -8.55 22.37 15.71
N ILE A 568 -9.51 21.79 15.01
CA ILE A 568 -9.71 22.03 13.58
C ILE A 568 -11.07 22.71 13.44
N LEU A 569 -11.06 23.89 12.83
CA LEU A 569 -12.24 24.74 12.71
C LEU A 569 -12.69 24.85 11.25
N ASP A 570 -14.00 24.96 11.05
CA ASP A 570 -14.56 25.30 9.74
C ASP A 570 -14.19 26.73 9.34
N VAL A 571 -13.83 26.92 8.07
CA VAL A 571 -13.30 28.22 7.56
C VAL A 571 -14.33 29.34 7.69
N LYS A 572 -15.62 29.05 7.49
CA LYS A 572 -16.69 30.06 7.46
C LYS A 572 -17.24 30.36 8.83
N SER A 573 -17.70 29.33 9.55
CA SER A 573 -18.35 29.43 10.85
C SER A 573 -17.37 29.61 12.01
N LYS A 574 -16.08 29.26 11.82
CA LYS A 574 -15.06 29.18 12.87
C LYS A 574 -15.42 28.22 14.01
N SER A 575 -16.46 27.39 13.83
CA SER A 575 -16.84 26.38 14.81
C SER A 575 -15.86 25.20 14.76
N LYS A 576 -15.60 24.59 15.92
CA LYS A 576 -14.79 23.37 16.01
C LYS A 576 -15.53 22.23 15.32
N ILE A 577 -14.91 21.67 14.29
CA ILE A 577 -15.43 20.53 13.54
C ILE A 577 -14.72 19.23 13.90
N ASN A 578 -13.48 19.30 14.37
CA ASN A 578 -12.65 18.14 14.63
C ASN A 578 -11.52 18.48 15.64
N HIS A 579 -10.88 17.46 16.18
CA HIS A 579 -9.69 17.55 17.02
C HIS A 579 -8.63 16.60 16.45
N GLY A 580 -7.58 17.19 15.87
CA GLY A 580 -6.55 16.48 15.11
C GLY A 580 -5.30 16.23 15.92
N VAL A 581 -4.59 15.16 15.57
CA VAL A 581 -3.25 14.87 16.10
C VAL A 581 -2.25 14.98 14.97
N ALA A 582 -1.18 15.73 15.18
CA ALA A 582 -0.09 15.89 14.23
C ALA A 582 1.22 15.43 14.85
N ILE A 583 2.09 14.83 14.04
CA ILE A 583 3.45 14.46 14.40
C ILE A 583 4.43 15.13 13.45
N CYS A 584 5.51 15.68 14.01
CA CYS A 584 6.60 16.31 13.29
C CYS A 584 7.89 15.52 13.50
N HIS A 585 8.48 15.05 12.40
CA HIS A 585 9.78 14.40 12.37
C HIS A 585 10.87 15.46 12.26
N LEU A 586 11.69 15.61 13.30
CA LEU A 586 12.72 16.66 13.35
C LEU A 586 14.02 16.26 12.65
N ASP A 587 14.34 14.97 12.65
CA ASP A 587 15.49 14.42 11.93
C ASP A 587 15.02 13.65 10.70
N THR A 588 15.02 14.34 9.56
CA THR A 588 14.64 13.76 8.27
C THR A 588 15.87 13.38 7.42
N SER A 589 17.06 13.35 8.02
CA SER A 589 18.32 13.10 7.30
C SER A 589 18.39 11.71 6.66
N ALA A 590 17.67 10.74 7.22
CA ALA A 590 17.60 9.38 6.69
C ALA A 590 16.56 9.20 5.57
N TRP A 591 15.75 10.22 5.29
CA TRP A 591 14.66 10.15 4.31
C TRP A 591 15.21 10.39 2.89
N SER A 592 14.60 9.76 1.89
CA SER A 592 14.97 10.03 0.50
C SER A 592 14.80 11.52 0.15
N PRO A 593 15.71 12.15 -0.63
CA PRO A 593 15.54 13.50 -1.17
C PRO A 593 14.30 13.67 -2.04
N THR A 594 13.83 12.57 -2.61
CA THR A 594 12.56 12.52 -3.32
C THR A 594 11.51 11.86 -2.42
N HIS A 595 11.55 12.02 -1.11
CA HIS A 595 10.37 11.74 -0.31
C HIS A 595 9.27 12.75 -0.68
N GLY A 596 8.00 12.34 -0.71
CA GLY A 596 6.88 13.21 -1.10
C GLY A 596 6.81 14.51 -0.27
N ALA A 597 7.28 14.44 0.98
CA ALA A 597 7.41 15.61 1.85
C ALA A 597 8.34 16.70 1.29
N PHE A 598 9.50 16.34 0.74
CA PHE A 598 10.46 17.32 0.23
C PHE A 598 10.03 17.91 -1.11
N VAL A 599 9.27 17.15 -1.89
CA VAL A 599 8.61 17.63 -3.10
C VAL A 599 7.53 18.65 -2.74
N ALA A 600 6.67 18.32 -1.77
CA ALA A 600 5.60 19.21 -1.31
C ALA A 600 6.14 20.48 -0.63
N LEU A 601 7.16 20.34 0.23
CA LEU A 601 7.70 21.41 1.05
C LEU A 601 8.91 22.13 0.42
N ARG A 602 9.29 21.74 -0.79
CA ARG A 602 10.39 22.31 -1.58
C ARG A 602 11.70 22.42 -0.79
N SER A 603 12.12 21.31 -0.18
CA SER A 603 13.32 21.26 0.67
C SER A 603 14.10 19.96 0.46
N ASN A 604 15.00 19.61 1.40
CA ASN A 604 15.86 18.41 1.33
C ASN A 604 15.97 17.71 2.70
N PRO A 605 16.32 16.41 2.72
CA PRO A 605 16.59 15.63 3.92
C PRO A 605 17.52 16.34 4.89
N GLY A 606 17.16 16.33 6.17
CA GLY A 606 17.96 16.90 7.27
C GLY A 606 18.00 18.42 7.32
N ARG A 607 17.37 19.14 6.38
CA ARG A 607 17.28 20.61 6.41
C ARG A 607 16.02 21.14 7.08
N ILE A 608 15.01 20.29 7.16
CA ILE A 608 13.68 20.66 7.60
C ILE A 608 13.02 19.55 8.42
N GLU A 609 12.19 19.96 9.38
CA GLU A 609 11.19 19.08 9.97
C GLU A 609 10.04 18.80 8.99
N VAL A 610 9.47 17.61 9.06
CA VAL A 610 8.30 17.25 8.27
C VAL A 610 7.19 16.85 9.22
N CYS A 611 6.07 17.57 9.15
CA CYS A 611 4.87 17.23 9.89
C CYS A 611 3.82 16.59 9.00
N HIS A 612 3.03 15.70 9.59
CA HIS A 612 1.82 15.17 9.00
C HIS A 612 0.76 14.91 10.07
N TRP A 613 -0.50 14.83 9.66
CA TRP A 613 -1.60 14.43 10.52
C TRP A 613 -1.55 12.91 10.76
N ILE A 614 -2.06 12.47 11.92
CA ILE A 614 -2.44 11.09 12.19
C ILE A 614 -3.82 10.87 11.59
N PHE A 615 -3.94 9.93 10.66
CA PHE A 615 -5.17 9.72 9.89
C PHE A 615 -6.20 8.90 10.68
N GLU A 616 -7.40 8.74 10.13
CA GLU A 616 -8.39 7.84 10.71
C GLU A 616 -7.79 6.43 10.89
N ASN A 617 -8.09 5.80 12.03
CA ASN A 617 -7.58 4.49 12.44
C ASN A 617 -6.07 4.39 12.71
N ASP A 618 -5.24 5.34 12.31
CA ASP A 618 -3.86 5.44 12.78
C ASP A 618 -3.82 6.04 14.19
N MET A 619 -2.75 5.79 14.94
CA MET A 619 -2.60 6.34 16.28
C MET A 619 -1.15 6.54 16.66
N THR A 620 -0.92 7.40 17.65
CA THR A 620 0.40 7.58 18.25
C THR A 620 0.33 7.48 19.77
N TRP A 621 1.22 6.69 20.35
CA TRP A 621 1.46 6.64 21.78
C TRP A 621 2.54 7.66 22.13
N THR A 622 2.31 8.40 23.19
CA THR A 622 3.30 9.30 23.78
C THR A 622 3.27 9.16 25.29
N ILE A 623 4.24 9.76 25.97
CA ILE A 623 4.12 10.02 27.41
C ILE A 623 2.83 10.78 27.73
N ALA A 624 2.27 10.52 28.91
CA ALA A 624 1.15 11.27 29.44
C ALA A 624 1.68 12.52 30.17
N ASP A 625 1.19 13.68 29.74
CA ASP A 625 1.53 15.02 30.20
C ASP A 625 0.53 15.58 31.21
#